data_AF-A0A1I3HG16-F1
#
_entry.id   AF-A0A1I3HG16-F1
#
_cell.length_a   1.000
_cell.length_b   1.000
_cell.length_c   1.000
_cell.angle_alpha   90.00
_cell.angle_beta   90.00
_cell.angle_gamma   90.00
#
_symmetry.space_group_name_H-M   'P 1'
#
loop_
_entity.id
_entity.type
_entity.pdbx_description
1 polymer ?
#
loop_
_entity_poly.entity_id
_entity_poly.type
_entity_poly.pdbx_seq_one_letter_code
_entity_poly.pdbx_strand_id
1 'polypeptide(L)'
;MKASMKKVTAIALAGMMSFGVASVSLSSVSEAHHNDAQQEEYADGTSNKYSHRIHEEETTHRQNVRSIRYEHRKGMIDDKEHEKKLKEEQERHDHQMKQIKEDYESHSRHKK
;
A
#
# COMPACT_ATOMS: atom_id res chain seq x y z
N MET A 1 -65.26 -5.17 -3.40
CA MET A 1 -64.46 -3.98 -3.03
C MET A 1 -63.03 -4.18 -3.51
N LYS A 2 -62.39 -3.10 -3.98
CA LYS A 2 -61.08 -3.04 -4.63
C LYS A 2 -59.92 -3.36 -3.68
N ALA A 3 -58.84 -3.88 -4.31
CA ALA A 3 -57.42 -3.76 -3.95
C ALA A 3 -56.98 -4.41 -2.63
N SER A 4 -55.79 -4.93 -2.45
CA SER A 4 -54.60 -5.27 -3.25
C SER A 4 -53.65 -5.90 -2.20
N MET A 5 -52.66 -6.69 -2.63
CA MET A 5 -51.30 -6.72 -2.04
C MET A 5 -50.59 -7.96 -2.59
N LYS A 6 -49.84 -7.75 -3.67
CA LYS A 6 -48.77 -8.62 -4.13
C LYS A 6 -47.55 -8.39 -3.23
N LYS A 7 -46.98 -9.45 -2.64
CA LYS A 7 -45.57 -9.59 -2.23
C LYS A 7 -45.26 -11.10 -2.24
N VAL A 8 -44.90 -11.72 -3.36
CA VAL A 8 -43.61 -11.67 -4.08
C VAL A 8 -42.44 -12.05 -3.16
N THR A 9 -42.12 -13.35 -3.26
CA THR A 9 -40.77 -13.92 -3.31
C THR A 9 -40.02 -14.10 -1.98
N ALA A 10 -40.14 -15.32 -1.45
CA ALA A 10 -39.12 -15.94 -0.62
C ALA A 10 -37.80 -16.02 -1.41
N ILE A 11 -36.82 -15.21 -1.03
CA ILE A 11 -35.45 -15.30 -1.53
C ILE A 11 -34.71 -16.25 -0.60
N ALA A 12 -34.64 -17.53 -1.01
CA ALA A 12 -33.71 -18.49 -0.44
C ALA A 12 -32.31 -18.14 -0.96
N LEU A 13 -31.50 -17.47 -0.14
CA LEU A 13 -30.09 -17.23 -0.45
C LEU A 13 -29.25 -18.43 0.03
N ALA A 14 -29.40 -19.57 -0.67
CA ALA A 14 -28.47 -20.69 -0.59
C ALA A 14 -27.36 -20.43 -1.62
N GLY A 15 -26.36 -19.64 -1.23
CA GLY A 15 -25.13 -19.43 -2.00
C GLY A 15 -23.97 -20.11 -1.30
N MET A 16 -23.83 -21.43 -1.47
CA MET A 16 -22.61 -22.15 -1.10
C MET A 16 -21.46 -21.62 -1.97
N MET A 17 -20.57 -20.81 -1.40
CA MET A 17 -19.28 -20.49 -2.01
C MET A 17 -18.31 -21.63 -1.66
N SER A 18 -18.38 -22.73 -2.41
CA SER A 18 -17.30 -23.71 -2.52
C SER A 18 -16.58 -23.53 -3.85
N PHE A 19 -15.32 -24.00 -3.93
CA PHE A 19 -14.35 -23.92 -5.04
C PHE A 19 -13.49 -22.64 -5.06
N GLY A 20 -12.15 -22.68 -5.02
CA GLY A 20 -11.20 -23.79 -5.02
C GLY A 20 -9.79 -23.25 -4.74
N VAL A 21 -8.95 -24.08 -4.13
CA VAL A 21 -7.52 -23.78 -3.94
C VAL A 21 -6.85 -23.94 -5.29
N ALA A 22 -6.51 -22.82 -5.95
CA ALA A 22 -5.65 -22.85 -7.12
C ALA A 22 -4.19 -22.84 -6.65
N SER A 23 -3.65 -24.04 -6.44
CA SER A 23 -2.20 -24.26 -6.37
C SER A 23 -1.61 -24.00 -7.76
N VAL A 24 -1.15 -22.77 -8.01
CA VAL A 24 -0.35 -22.49 -9.21
C VAL A 24 1.10 -22.77 -8.87
N SER A 25 1.56 -23.97 -9.20
CA SER A 25 2.97 -24.24 -9.44
C SER A 25 3.39 -23.46 -10.69
N LEU A 26 4.19 -22.41 -10.52
CA LEU A 26 4.99 -21.84 -11.60
C LEU A 26 6.44 -22.26 -11.38
N SER A 27 6.82 -23.26 -12.14
CA SER A 27 8.18 -23.74 -12.37
C SER A 27 9.08 -22.65 -12.94
N SER A 28 10.24 -22.49 -12.27
CA SER A 28 11.56 -22.06 -12.78
C SER A 28 11.59 -21.05 -13.94
N VAL A 29 11.72 -19.77 -13.59
CA VAL A 29 12.42 -18.80 -14.46
C VAL A 29 13.88 -18.79 -14.01
N SER A 30 14.71 -19.56 -14.70
CA SER A 30 16.16 -19.41 -14.63
C SER A 30 16.57 -18.42 -15.70
N GLU A 31 17.18 -17.31 -15.27
CA GLU A 31 18.28 -16.56 -15.90
C GLU A 31 18.16 -15.07 -15.53
N ALA A 32 19.02 -14.61 -14.61
CA ALA A 32 20.14 -13.76 -14.96
C ALA A 32 20.70 -13.05 -13.72
N HIS A 33 22.03 -13.02 -13.65
CA HIS A 33 22.90 -12.26 -12.75
C HIS A 33 23.18 -12.85 -11.35
N HIS A 34 24.23 -13.67 -11.35
CA HIS A 34 25.33 -13.59 -10.38
C HIS A 34 25.36 -12.28 -9.59
N ASN A 35 25.05 -12.36 -8.30
CA ASN A 35 25.85 -11.74 -7.25
C ASN A 35 25.64 -12.56 -5.98
N ASP A 36 26.67 -13.32 -5.63
CA ASP A 36 26.89 -13.91 -4.31
C ASP A 36 27.03 -12.79 -3.26
N ALA A 37 25.90 -12.18 -2.91
CA ALA A 37 25.75 -11.45 -1.67
C ALA A 37 24.51 -12.04 -1.02
N GLN A 38 24.66 -12.62 0.17
CA GLN A 38 23.53 -12.88 1.05
C GLN A 38 22.73 -11.59 1.16
N GLN A 39 21.68 -11.48 0.36
CA GLN A 39 20.75 -10.38 0.43
C GLN A 39 19.94 -10.68 1.67
N GLU A 40 20.28 -10.03 2.79
CA GLU A 40 19.44 -10.06 3.97
C GLU A 40 18.08 -9.51 3.55
N GLU A 41 17.13 -10.42 3.37
CA GLU A 41 15.75 -10.08 3.08
C GLU A 41 15.24 -9.28 4.26
N TYR A 42 14.85 -8.04 4.02
CA TYR A 42 14.34 -7.19 5.07
C TYR A 42 13.03 -7.79 5.62
N ALA A 43 12.69 -7.49 6.88
CA ALA A 43 11.49 -8.06 7.51
C ALA A 43 10.17 -7.69 6.80
N ASP A 44 10.21 -6.69 5.90
CA ASP A 44 9.11 -6.28 5.03
C ASP A 44 9.04 -7.06 3.70
N GLY A 45 9.94 -8.02 3.46
CA GLY A 45 10.02 -8.82 2.24
C GLY A 45 10.71 -8.11 1.08
N THR A 46 11.34 -6.96 1.31
CA THR A 46 12.14 -6.30 0.27
C THR A 46 13.53 -6.91 0.19
N SER A 47 14.05 -7.10 -1.02
CA SER A 47 15.38 -7.67 -1.26
C SER A 47 16.46 -6.60 -1.40
N ASN A 48 16.11 -5.32 -1.59
CA ASN A 48 17.07 -4.23 -1.80
C ASN A 48 16.83 -3.09 -0.82
N LYS A 49 17.92 -2.55 -0.25
CA LYS A 49 17.97 -1.37 0.61
C LYS A 49 17.13 -0.19 0.11
N TYR A 50 17.11 0.06 -1.20
CA TYR A 50 16.31 1.15 -1.76
C TYR A 50 14.81 0.86 -1.70
N SER A 51 14.41 -0.36 -2.04
CA SER A 51 13.02 -0.81 -1.93
C SER A 51 12.54 -0.80 -0.48
N HIS A 52 13.40 -1.22 0.45
CA HIS A 52 13.13 -1.13 1.89
C HIS A 52 12.86 0.31 2.32
N ARG A 53 13.75 1.24 1.97
CA ARG A 53 13.59 2.68 2.30
C ARG A 53 12.30 3.28 1.73
N ILE A 54 11.92 2.90 0.51
CA ILE A 54 10.64 3.32 -0.09
C ILE A 54 9.47 2.78 0.73
N HIS A 55 9.51 1.50 1.08
CA HIS A 55 8.45 0.85 1.85
C HIS A 55 8.28 1.45 3.25
N GLU A 56 9.39 1.76 3.93
CA GLU A 56 9.39 2.44 5.23
C GLU A 56 8.80 3.85 5.14
N GLU A 57 9.17 4.62 4.11
CA GLU A 57 8.66 5.97 3.89
C GLU A 57 7.16 5.95 3.55
N GLU A 58 6.70 5.05 2.69
CA GLU A 58 5.27 4.85 2.40
C GLU A 58 4.48 4.46 3.65
N THR A 59 5.06 3.60 4.49
CA THR A 59 4.43 3.20 5.76
C THR A 59 4.32 4.38 6.72
N THR A 60 5.38 5.18 6.83
CA THR A 60 5.40 6.41 7.65
C THR A 60 4.36 7.41 7.16
N HIS A 61 4.33 7.68 5.85
CA HIS A 61 3.35 8.57 5.25
C HIS A 61 1.90 8.13 5.53
N ARG A 62 1.61 6.84 5.34
CA ARG A 62 0.30 6.27 5.65
C ARG A 62 -0.08 6.43 7.12
N GLN A 63 0.87 6.25 8.05
CA GLN A 63 0.63 6.44 9.48
C GLN A 63 0.36 7.90 9.81
N ASN A 64 1.13 8.84 9.27
CA ASN A 64 0.95 10.27 9.48
C ASN A 64 -0.40 10.76 8.94
N VAL A 65 -0.74 10.40 7.71
CA VAL A 65 -2.06 10.70 7.11
C VAL A 65 -3.19 10.13 7.97
N ARG A 66 -3.03 8.91 8.50
CA ARG A 66 -4.02 8.31 9.39
C ARG A 66 -4.14 9.09 10.71
N SER A 67 -3.04 9.57 11.27
CA SER A 67 -3.03 10.41 12.48
C SER A 67 -3.77 11.72 12.25
N ILE A 68 -3.44 12.43 11.15
CA ILE A 68 -4.08 13.70 10.77
C ILE A 68 -5.60 13.52 10.60
N ARG A 69 -6.03 12.45 9.89
CA ARG A 69 -7.45 12.13 9.73
C ARG A 69 -8.13 11.76 11.06
N TYR A 70 -7.39 11.17 11.99
CA TYR A 70 -7.91 10.85 13.32
C TYR A 70 -8.13 12.11 14.14
N GLU A 71 -7.15 13.02 14.18
CA GLU A 71 -7.25 14.33 14.85
C GLU A 71 -8.46 15.11 14.35
N HIS A 72 -8.65 15.19 13.03
CA HIS A 72 -9.79 15.86 12.41
C HIS A 72 -11.12 15.21 12.80
N ARG A 73 -11.22 13.88 12.70
CA ARG A 73 -12.43 13.14 13.10
C ARG A 73 -12.79 13.33 14.58
N LYS A 74 -11.79 13.52 15.43
CA LYS A 74 -11.98 13.77 16.87
C LYS A 74 -12.25 15.24 17.19
N GLY A 75 -12.25 16.13 16.19
CA GLY A 75 -12.43 17.57 16.37
C GLY A 75 -11.26 18.23 17.09
N MET A 76 -10.07 17.62 17.07
CA MET A 76 -8.85 18.19 17.64
C MET A 76 -8.27 19.31 16.76
N ILE A 77 -8.54 19.24 15.45
CA ILE A 77 -8.13 20.23 14.45
C ILE A 77 -9.32 20.59 13.56
N ASP A 78 -9.35 21.81 13.05
CA ASP A 78 -10.38 22.28 12.12
C ASP A 78 -10.12 21.82 10.67
N ASP A 79 -11.07 22.07 9.77
CA ASP A 79 -10.97 21.68 8.36
C ASP A 79 -9.77 22.28 7.64
N LYS A 80 -9.43 23.54 7.98
CA LYS A 80 -8.33 24.29 7.34
C LYS A 80 -6.99 23.74 7.80
N GLU A 81 -6.84 23.46 9.09
CA GLU A 81 -5.65 22.86 9.67
C GLU A 81 -5.48 21.41 9.19
N HIS A 82 -6.57 20.65 9.04
CA HIS A 82 -6.54 19.32 8.46
C HIS A 82 -6.01 19.33 7.01
N GLU A 83 -6.53 20.21 6.14
CA GLU A 83 -6.04 20.35 4.77
C GLU A 83 -4.56 20.75 4.73
N LYS A 84 -4.18 21.73 5.56
CA LYS A 84 -2.80 22.19 5.69
C LYS A 84 -1.87 21.05 6.10
N LYS A 85 -2.20 20.28 7.14
CA LYS A 85 -1.38 19.16 7.62
C LYS A 85 -1.26 18.05 6.58
N LEU A 86 -2.34 17.75 5.84
CA LEU A 86 -2.27 16.77 4.75
C LEU A 86 -1.33 17.22 3.63
N LYS A 87 -1.37 18.50 3.27
CA LYS A 87 -0.47 19.08 2.27
C LYS A 87 0.99 19.04 2.72
N GLU A 88 1.27 19.46 3.95
CA GLU A 88 2.62 19.42 4.52
C GLU A 88 3.17 17.99 4.58
N GLU A 89 2.34 17.01 4.96
CA GLU A 89 2.71 15.60 4.98
C GLU A 89 2.97 15.05 3.56
N GLN A 90 2.22 15.50 2.56
CA GLN A 90 2.47 15.14 1.17
C GLN A 90 3.79 15.74 0.67
N GLU A 91 4.05 17.01 0.95
CA GLU A 91 5.31 17.68 0.58
C GLU A 91 6.52 17.01 1.22
N ARG A 92 6.40 16.61 2.50
CA ARG A 92 7.42 15.82 3.21
C ARG A 92 7.69 14.49 2.53
N HIS A 93 6.63 13.73 2.23
CA HIS A 93 6.75 12.43 1.56
C HIS A 93 7.40 12.57 0.17
N ASP A 94 6.96 13.54 -0.64
CA ASP A 94 7.51 13.76 -1.98
C ASP A 94 8.99 14.14 -1.94
N HIS A 95 9.39 14.95 -0.95
CA HIS A 95 10.79 15.30 -0.73
C HIS A 95 11.63 14.08 -0.37
N GLN A 96 11.16 13.21 0.54
CA GLN A 96 11.86 11.99 0.94
C GLN A 96 11.98 11.00 -0.22
N MET A 97 10.91 10.83 -0.99
CA MET A 97 10.91 9.97 -2.19
C MET A 97 11.90 10.46 -3.24
N LYS A 98 12.00 11.78 -3.42
CA LYS A 98 12.99 12.38 -4.32
C LYS A 98 14.41 12.09 -3.86
N GLN A 99 14.71 12.22 -2.57
CA GLN A 99 16.04 11.89 -2.03
C GLN A 99 16.39 10.41 -2.22
N ILE A 100 15.47 9.50 -1.92
CA ILE A 100 15.70 8.06 -2.14
C ILE A 100 15.99 7.77 -3.61
N LYS A 101 15.27 8.42 -4.53
CA LYS A 101 15.49 8.28 -5.97
C LYS A 101 16.85 8.84 -6.41
N GLU A 102 17.23 10.03 -5.95
CA GLU A 102 18.52 10.63 -6.26
C GLU A 102 19.70 9.79 -5.73
N ASP A 103 19.56 9.23 -4.53
CA ASP A 103 20.52 8.28 -3.96
C ASP A 103 20.66 7.05 -4.86
N TYR A 104 19.55 6.46 -5.30
CA TYR A 104 19.57 5.30 -6.19
C TYR A 104 20.26 5.62 -7.52
N GLU A 105 19.92 6.75 -8.15
CA GLU A 105 20.50 7.16 -9.42
C GLU A 105 22.00 7.45 -9.32
N SER A 106 22.45 8.14 -8.26
CA SER A 106 23.87 8.41 -8.04
C SER A 106 24.66 7.12 -7.87
N HIS A 107 24.19 6.19 -7.03
CA HIS A 107 24.83 4.89 -6.85
C HIS A 107 24.82 4.03 -8.11
N SER A 108 23.76 4.10 -8.92
CA SER A 108 23.69 3.39 -10.21
C SER A 108 24.65 3.97 -11.24
N ARG A 109 24.88 5.28 -11.25
CA ARG A 109 25.79 5.94 -12.20
C ARG A 109 27.26 5.67 -11.90
N HIS A 110 27.63 5.50 -10.63
CA HIS A 110 28.98 5.12 -10.22
C HIS A 110 29.34 3.64 -10.42
N LYS A 111 28.36 2.80 -10.76
CA LYS A 111 28.56 1.36 -11.06
C LYS A 111 28.70 1.04 -12.56
N LYS A 112 28.64 2.04 -13.44
CA LYS A 112 28.95 1.90 -14.88
C LYS A 112 30.40 2.26 -15.14
#